data_AF-A0A1Z8Z2J4-F1
#
_entry.id   AF-A0A1Z8Z2J4-F1
#
_cell.length_a   1.000
_cell.length_b   1.000
_cell.length_c   1.000
_cell.angle_alpha   90.00
_cell.angle_beta   90.00
_cell.angle_gamma   90.00
#
_symmetry.space_group_name_H-M   'P 1'
#
loop_
_entity.id
_entity.type
_entity.pdbx_description
1 polymer ?
#
loop_
_entity_poly.entity_id
_entity_poly.type
_entity_poly.pdbx_seq_one_letter_code
_entity_poly.pdbx_strand_id
1 'polypeptide(L)'
;MYIKTSQNQLIAYDTTGPIGGIPSIFIHGGPGSECTESSKIFFDAEIWRTIYFDQRGCGASKPRGTIEHNDLLSTISDMEMLRKKFRIKKWLLFGGSWGSTVALKYAIENPNKVLALVLRGIFLGSKEEIDSFIYGLQDRLPKEWKNLCSISLGKNDILGSYCNAIFSADKKLQILAAKKWQEFESAAMMLTEKKESSSSPYKPTKKMEEKLVDRMRVHLHFLRNECFLKKNEILDKVFLLKNIPTVIVQGQQDPICPPKTAEKLVEYMPWAQIRRIENAGHSAYDKRIKKSLIQTLKQFSKEFKHESSIKN
;
A
#
# COMPACT_ATOMS: atom_id res chain seq x y z
N MET A 1 8.48 12.03 -13.75
CA MET A 1 7.61 12.98 -14.51
C MET A 1 6.45 13.42 -13.62
N TYR A 2 5.62 14.39 -14.02
CA TYR A 2 4.44 14.81 -13.25
C TYR A 2 3.18 14.87 -14.13
N ILE A 3 2.03 14.53 -13.55
CA ILE A 3 0.71 14.86 -14.08
C ILE A 3 0.00 15.79 -13.11
N LYS A 4 -0.60 16.86 -13.62
CA LYS A 4 -1.29 17.87 -12.82
C LYS A 4 -2.78 17.52 -12.72
N THR A 5 -3.33 17.47 -11.50
CA THR A 5 -4.75 17.21 -11.24
C THR A 5 -5.58 18.49 -11.39
N SER A 6 -6.91 18.35 -11.46
CA SER A 6 -7.81 19.51 -11.44
C SER A 6 -7.77 20.29 -10.13
N GLN A 7 -7.38 19.65 -9.01
CA GLN A 7 -7.14 20.29 -7.71
C GLN A 7 -5.71 20.80 -7.55
N ASN A 8 -5.00 21.08 -8.67
CA ASN A 8 -3.66 21.66 -8.68
C ASN A 8 -2.58 20.82 -7.95
N GLN A 9 -2.81 19.53 -7.75
CA GLN A 9 -1.81 18.59 -7.21
C GLN A 9 -0.89 18.12 -8.35
N LEU A 10 0.40 17.89 -8.05
CA LEU A 10 1.36 17.31 -8.99
C LEU A 10 1.67 15.88 -8.59
N ILE A 11 1.14 14.92 -9.35
CA ILE A 11 1.36 13.50 -9.11
C ILE A 11 2.62 13.07 -9.86
N ALA A 12 3.65 12.71 -9.11
CA ALA A 12 4.87 12.15 -9.65
C ALA A 12 4.61 10.74 -10.17
N TYR A 13 5.09 10.45 -11.36
CA TYR A 13 5.02 9.11 -11.94
C TYR A 13 6.28 8.77 -12.75
N ASP A 14 6.51 7.47 -12.89
CA ASP A 14 7.53 6.85 -13.72
C ASP A 14 6.94 5.67 -14.50
N THR A 15 7.61 5.24 -15.55
CA THR A 15 7.16 4.11 -16.38
C THR A 15 8.31 3.22 -16.79
N THR A 16 8.08 1.90 -16.83
CA THR A 16 9.04 0.92 -17.37
C THR A 16 8.42 0.09 -18.49
N GLY A 17 9.27 -0.37 -19.40
CA GLY A 17 8.93 -1.28 -20.49
C GLY A 17 8.29 -0.62 -21.72
N PRO A 18 8.08 -1.40 -22.80
CA PRO A 18 7.71 -0.87 -24.11
C PRO A 18 6.24 -0.46 -24.18
N ILE A 19 5.90 0.42 -25.12
CA ILE A 19 4.51 0.89 -25.35
C ILE A 19 3.54 -0.30 -25.62
N GLY A 20 4.04 -1.36 -26.28
CA GLY A 20 3.30 -2.60 -26.57
C GLY A 20 3.34 -3.67 -25.47
N GLY A 21 3.99 -3.40 -24.34
CA GLY A 21 3.99 -4.31 -23.19
C GLY A 21 2.62 -4.39 -22.51
N ILE A 22 2.40 -5.44 -21.72
CA ILE A 22 1.16 -5.65 -20.98
C ILE A 22 0.97 -4.51 -19.98
N PRO A 23 -0.13 -3.74 -20.04
CA PRO A 23 -0.32 -2.60 -19.15
C PRO A 23 -0.52 -3.02 -17.69
N SER A 24 0.26 -2.42 -16.79
CA SER A 24 0.12 -2.60 -15.35
C SER A 24 0.37 -1.30 -14.59
N ILE A 25 -0.09 -1.26 -13.34
CA ILE A 25 0.20 -0.20 -12.40
C ILE A 25 0.62 -0.78 -11.05
N PHE A 26 1.72 -0.26 -10.50
CA PHE A 26 2.15 -0.54 -9.14
C PHE A 26 1.56 0.50 -8.18
N ILE A 27 0.91 0.03 -7.13
CA ILE A 27 0.22 0.85 -6.14
C ILE A 27 0.92 0.65 -4.80
N HIS A 28 1.73 1.65 -4.38
CA HIS A 28 2.50 1.55 -3.15
C HIS A 28 1.62 1.50 -1.90
N GLY A 29 2.16 0.89 -0.84
CA GLY A 29 1.52 0.80 0.47
C GLY A 29 1.68 2.05 1.32
N GLY A 30 1.63 1.86 2.65
CA GLY A 30 1.62 2.93 3.64
C GLY A 30 0.30 2.89 4.42
N PRO A 31 -0.61 3.87 4.28
CA PRO A 31 -0.55 5.03 3.36
C PRO A 31 0.61 5.99 3.69
N GLY A 32 1.02 6.82 2.73
CA GLY A 32 2.12 7.79 2.92
C GLY A 32 3.51 7.35 2.46
N SER A 33 3.69 6.10 2.00
CA SER A 33 4.97 5.61 1.45
C SER A 33 5.23 6.12 0.03
N GLU A 34 6.21 5.59 -0.70
CA GLU A 34 6.56 6.03 -2.06
C GLU A 34 6.95 4.84 -2.94
N CYS A 35 6.94 5.04 -4.25
CA CYS A 35 7.59 4.12 -5.19
C CYS A 35 9.10 4.35 -5.16
N THR A 36 9.86 3.28 -4.94
CA THR A 36 11.33 3.27 -5.04
C THR A 36 11.80 2.35 -6.17
N GLU A 37 13.11 2.33 -6.46
CA GLU A 37 13.70 1.36 -7.41
C GLU A 37 13.38 -0.09 -7.05
N SER A 38 13.25 -0.41 -5.76
CA SER A 38 12.84 -1.75 -5.31
C SER A 38 11.44 -2.13 -5.79
N SER A 39 10.56 -1.17 -6.07
CA SER A 39 9.21 -1.43 -6.62
C SER A 39 9.28 -2.00 -8.04
N LYS A 40 10.35 -1.71 -8.79
CA LYS A 40 10.49 -2.10 -10.20
C LYS A 40 10.88 -3.58 -10.37
N ILE A 41 11.43 -4.22 -9.33
CA ILE A 41 11.99 -5.58 -9.41
C ILE A 41 10.94 -6.67 -9.69
N PHE A 42 9.66 -6.37 -9.50
CA PHE A 42 8.58 -7.35 -9.68
C PHE A 42 8.23 -7.58 -11.16
N PHE A 43 8.45 -6.57 -12.00
CA PHE A 43 8.01 -6.56 -13.39
C PHE A 43 9.19 -6.77 -14.33
N ASP A 44 9.02 -7.74 -15.22
CA ASP A 44 9.92 -7.91 -16.37
C ASP A 44 9.67 -6.79 -17.39
N ALA A 45 10.66 -5.90 -17.56
CA ALA A 45 10.53 -4.71 -18.40
C ALA A 45 10.44 -5.02 -19.90
N GLU A 46 10.76 -6.24 -20.35
CA GLU A 46 10.56 -6.64 -21.75
C GLU A 46 9.11 -7.03 -22.03
N ILE A 47 8.36 -7.42 -20.98
CA ILE A 47 7.00 -7.96 -21.07
C ILE A 47 5.96 -6.92 -20.65
N TRP A 48 6.24 -6.19 -19.58
CA TRP A 48 5.27 -5.33 -18.90
C TRP A 48 5.50 -3.86 -19.22
N ARG A 49 4.41 -3.15 -19.47
CA ARG A 49 4.37 -1.68 -19.49
C ARG A 49 3.81 -1.20 -18.15
N THR A 50 4.70 -0.95 -17.19
CA THR A 50 4.28 -0.65 -15.81
C THR A 50 4.34 0.84 -15.52
N ILE A 51 3.28 1.37 -14.93
CA ILE A 51 3.23 2.72 -14.37
C ILE A 51 3.49 2.63 -12.87
N TYR A 52 4.36 3.50 -12.38
CA TYR A 52 4.62 3.73 -10.95
C TYR A 52 4.24 5.17 -10.65
N PHE A 53 3.58 5.42 -9.53
CA PHE A 53 3.21 6.76 -9.14
C PHE A 53 3.28 6.92 -7.65
N ASP A 54 3.64 8.11 -7.20
CA ASP A 54 3.54 8.48 -5.80
C ASP A 54 2.16 9.10 -5.58
N GLN A 55 1.39 8.57 -4.63
CA GLN A 55 0.06 9.09 -4.27
C GLN A 55 0.16 10.54 -3.75
N ARG A 56 -0.97 11.23 -3.62
CA ARG A 56 -1.00 12.63 -3.14
C ARG A 56 -0.26 12.75 -1.80
N GLY A 57 0.55 13.81 -1.66
CA GLY A 57 1.36 14.04 -0.46
C GLY A 57 2.57 13.12 -0.29
N CYS A 58 2.74 12.12 -1.15
CA CYS A 58 3.74 11.08 -1.00
C CYS A 58 4.97 11.31 -1.88
N GLY A 59 6.11 10.76 -1.47
CA GLY A 59 7.34 10.70 -2.25
C GLY A 59 7.74 11.98 -2.98
N ALA A 60 7.78 11.91 -4.31
CA ALA A 60 8.08 13.03 -5.19
C ALA A 60 6.85 13.86 -5.56
N SER A 61 5.62 13.39 -5.30
CA SER A 61 4.39 14.16 -5.54
C SER A 61 4.34 15.42 -4.68
N LYS A 62 3.68 16.46 -5.20
CA LYS A 62 3.64 17.80 -4.58
C LYS A 62 2.21 18.34 -4.43
N PRO A 63 1.93 19.08 -3.34
CA PRO A 63 2.82 19.35 -2.20
C PRO A 63 3.07 18.10 -1.33
N ARG A 64 4.27 17.95 -0.78
CA ARG A 64 4.61 16.82 0.10
C ARG A 64 3.87 16.93 1.43
N GLY A 65 3.44 15.79 1.99
CA GLY A 65 2.71 15.72 3.26
C GLY A 65 1.34 16.37 3.24
N THR A 66 0.81 16.76 2.07
CA THR A 66 -0.51 17.39 1.97
C THR A 66 -1.61 16.39 2.33
N ILE A 67 -2.60 16.90 3.07
CA ILE A 67 -3.86 16.21 3.36
C ILE A 67 -5.05 16.87 2.65
N GLU A 68 -4.78 17.96 1.92
CA GLU A 68 -5.78 18.70 1.17
C GLU A 68 -6.15 17.94 -0.10
N HIS A 69 -7.45 17.70 -0.30
CA HIS A 69 -7.96 16.85 -1.38
C HIS A 69 -7.23 15.50 -1.45
N ASN A 70 -6.89 14.92 -0.30
CA ASN A 70 -6.15 13.67 -0.20
C ASN A 70 -6.99 12.60 0.50
N ASP A 71 -8.00 12.12 -0.22
CA ASP A 71 -8.83 10.99 0.19
C ASP A 71 -8.66 9.81 -0.78
N LEU A 72 -9.32 8.69 -0.47
CA LEU A 72 -9.24 7.49 -1.28
C LEU A 72 -9.79 7.71 -2.70
N LEU A 73 -10.91 8.45 -2.86
CA LEU A 73 -11.52 8.71 -4.17
C LEU A 73 -10.64 9.59 -5.05
N SER A 74 -9.93 10.55 -4.46
CA SER A 74 -8.95 11.40 -5.14
C SER A 74 -7.82 10.54 -5.71
N THR A 75 -7.33 9.55 -4.96
CA THR A 75 -6.36 8.56 -5.46
C THR A 75 -6.92 7.74 -6.63
N ILE A 76 -8.18 7.30 -6.56
CA ILE A 76 -8.84 6.59 -7.68
C ILE A 76 -8.92 7.47 -8.93
N SER A 77 -9.26 8.75 -8.76
CA SER A 77 -9.30 9.73 -9.85
C SER A 77 -7.92 9.92 -10.48
N ASP A 78 -6.86 10.02 -9.69
CA ASP A 78 -5.49 10.19 -10.19
C ASP A 78 -5.03 8.97 -11.00
N MET A 79 -5.39 7.76 -10.56
CA MET A 79 -5.15 6.54 -11.33
C MET A 79 -5.88 6.58 -12.68
N GLU A 80 -7.13 7.03 -12.74
CA GLU A 80 -7.86 7.20 -14.00
C GLU A 80 -7.22 8.24 -14.93
N MET A 81 -6.68 9.34 -14.36
CA MET A 81 -5.94 10.33 -15.14
C MET A 81 -4.67 9.73 -15.77
N LEU A 82 -3.90 8.95 -15.02
CA LEU A 82 -2.74 8.23 -15.53
C LEU A 82 -3.13 7.22 -16.61
N ARG A 83 -4.15 6.39 -16.37
CA ARG A 83 -4.63 5.40 -17.35
C ARG A 83 -5.00 6.06 -18.69
N LYS A 84 -5.77 7.16 -18.64
CA LYS A 84 -6.18 7.94 -19.81
C LYS A 84 -4.98 8.58 -20.52
N LYS A 85 -4.05 9.19 -19.78
CA LYS A 85 -2.83 9.79 -20.33
C LYS A 85 -2.03 8.80 -21.17
N PHE A 86 -1.94 7.55 -20.71
CA PHE A 86 -1.20 6.49 -21.41
C PHE A 86 -2.04 5.68 -22.40
N ARG A 87 -3.32 6.05 -22.62
CA ARG A 87 -4.27 5.41 -23.53
C ARG A 87 -4.48 3.92 -23.24
N ILE A 88 -4.44 3.54 -21.97
CA ILE A 88 -4.58 2.16 -21.53
C ILE A 88 -6.06 1.82 -21.40
N LYS A 89 -6.57 0.81 -22.12
CA LYS A 89 -7.99 0.41 -22.02
C LYS A 89 -8.27 -0.35 -20.71
N LYS A 90 -7.46 -1.37 -20.44
CA LYS A 90 -7.45 -2.14 -19.19
C LYS A 90 -6.01 -2.36 -18.74
N TRP A 91 -5.79 -2.48 -17.44
CA TRP A 91 -4.48 -2.77 -16.84
C TRP A 91 -4.57 -3.73 -15.65
N LEU A 92 -3.47 -4.40 -15.36
CA LEU A 92 -3.31 -5.16 -14.12
C LEU A 92 -3.01 -4.21 -12.96
N LEU A 93 -3.70 -4.40 -11.83
CA LEU A 93 -3.41 -3.66 -10.60
C LEU A 93 -2.56 -4.53 -9.68
N PHE A 94 -1.39 -4.03 -9.32
CA PHE A 94 -0.49 -4.67 -8.36
C PHE A 94 -0.41 -3.80 -7.11
N GLY A 95 -0.92 -4.30 -5.98
CA GLY A 95 -1.00 -3.52 -4.75
C GLY A 95 -0.94 -4.39 -3.51
N GLY A 96 -0.18 -3.96 -2.50
CA GLY A 96 -0.11 -4.67 -1.22
C GLY A 96 -0.19 -3.76 -0.02
N SER A 97 -0.63 -4.29 1.13
CA SER A 97 -0.97 -3.49 2.31
C SER A 97 -2.03 -2.45 1.94
N TRP A 98 -1.85 -1.18 2.29
CA TRP A 98 -2.66 -0.07 1.78
C TRP A 98 -2.88 -0.08 0.25
N GLY A 99 -1.87 -0.50 -0.53
CA GLY A 99 -2.01 -0.62 -1.98
C GLY A 99 -3.05 -1.66 -2.40
N SER A 100 -3.31 -2.68 -1.58
CA SER A 100 -4.39 -3.65 -1.81
C SER A 100 -5.78 -3.01 -1.61
N THR A 101 -5.93 -2.14 -0.61
CA THR A 101 -7.14 -1.36 -0.36
C THR A 101 -7.46 -0.45 -1.56
N VAL A 102 -6.45 0.28 -2.03
CA VAL A 102 -6.56 1.17 -3.20
C VAL A 102 -6.87 0.37 -4.47
N ALA A 103 -6.22 -0.77 -4.69
CA ALA A 103 -6.46 -1.64 -5.83
C ALA A 103 -7.91 -2.18 -5.85
N LEU A 104 -8.39 -2.68 -4.71
CA LEU A 104 -9.76 -3.20 -4.56
C LEU A 104 -10.79 -2.08 -4.79
N LYS A 105 -10.60 -0.91 -4.16
CA LYS A 105 -11.48 0.23 -4.37
C LYS A 105 -11.49 0.70 -5.83
N TYR A 106 -10.32 0.83 -6.46
CA TYR A 106 -10.23 1.18 -7.88
C TYR A 106 -11.02 0.18 -8.74
N ALA A 107 -10.83 -1.12 -8.50
CA ALA A 107 -11.46 -2.18 -9.29
C ALA A 107 -12.98 -2.19 -9.11
N ILE A 108 -13.48 -1.95 -7.90
CA ILE A 108 -14.93 -1.84 -7.62
C ILE A 108 -15.55 -0.67 -8.37
N GLU A 109 -14.90 0.48 -8.39
CA GLU A 109 -15.38 1.68 -9.10
C GLU A 109 -15.21 1.56 -10.64
N ASN A 110 -14.34 0.66 -11.10
CA ASN A 110 -13.93 0.58 -12.51
C ASN A 110 -13.74 -0.86 -13.03
N PRO A 111 -14.68 -1.79 -12.84
CA PRO A 111 -14.44 -3.22 -13.09
C PRO A 111 -14.08 -3.50 -14.56
N ASN A 112 -14.69 -2.76 -15.49
CA ASN A 112 -14.43 -2.89 -16.93
C ASN A 112 -13.04 -2.37 -17.38
N LYS A 113 -12.25 -1.78 -16.48
CA LYS A 113 -10.93 -1.20 -16.76
C LYS A 113 -9.79 -2.03 -16.15
N VAL A 114 -10.10 -3.18 -15.55
CA VAL A 114 -9.13 -4.04 -14.87
C VAL A 114 -8.89 -5.31 -15.68
N LEU A 115 -7.62 -5.66 -15.88
CA LEU A 115 -7.22 -6.95 -16.46
C LEU A 115 -7.19 -8.06 -15.41
N ALA A 116 -6.52 -7.78 -14.30
CA ALA A 116 -6.36 -8.69 -13.17
C ALA A 116 -5.91 -7.93 -11.92
N LEU A 117 -6.00 -8.60 -10.77
CA LEU A 117 -5.53 -8.11 -9.48
C LEU A 117 -4.41 -9.02 -8.95
N VAL A 118 -3.30 -8.41 -8.56
CA VAL A 118 -2.23 -9.06 -7.77
C VAL A 118 -2.14 -8.33 -6.44
N LEU A 119 -2.68 -8.97 -5.41
CA LEU A 119 -2.84 -8.39 -4.08
C LEU A 119 -1.89 -9.05 -3.08
N ARG A 120 -1.40 -8.30 -2.08
CA ARG A 120 -0.54 -8.84 -1.02
C ARG A 120 -0.82 -8.24 0.34
N GLY A 121 -0.81 -9.03 1.41
CA GLY A 121 -0.93 -8.50 2.77
C GLY A 121 -2.21 -7.68 2.92
N ILE A 122 -3.36 -8.34 2.84
CA ILE A 122 -4.65 -7.69 2.63
C ILE A 122 -4.98 -6.75 3.79
N PHE A 123 -5.27 -5.50 3.44
CA PHE A 123 -5.77 -4.49 4.36
C PHE A 123 -7.09 -3.95 3.80
N LEU A 124 -8.16 -3.97 4.60
CA LEU A 124 -9.49 -3.47 4.18
C LEU A 124 -9.82 -2.10 4.77
N GLY A 125 -8.89 -1.50 5.52
CA GLY A 125 -9.05 -0.14 6.05
C GLY A 125 -10.00 -0.03 7.23
N SER A 126 -10.44 -1.16 7.82
CA SER A 126 -11.40 -1.14 8.93
C SER A 126 -10.77 -0.64 10.23
N LYS A 127 -11.59 -0.04 11.09
CA LYS A 127 -11.17 0.37 12.43
C LYS A 127 -10.60 -0.81 13.23
N GLU A 128 -11.17 -2.00 13.11
CA GLU A 128 -10.71 -3.19 13.79
C GLU A 128 -9.28 -3.60 13.36
N GLU A 129 -8.93 -3.44 12.08
CA GLU A 129 -7.57 -3.68 11.60
C GLU A 129 -6.58 -2.62 12.09
N ILE A 130 -7.00 -1.34 12.11
CA ILE A 130 -6.19 -0.24 12.64
C ILE A 130 -5.90 -0.45 14.13
N ASP A 131 -6.93 -0.74 14.92
CA ASP A 131 -6.81 -1.02 16.35
C ASP A 131 -5.98 -2.30 16.60
N SER A 132 -6.12 -3.32 15.74
CA SER A 132 -5.32 -4.55 15.82
C SER A 132 -3.82 -4.27 15.62
N PHE A 133 -3.46 -3.34 14.74
CA PHE A 133 -2.06 -2.94 14.56
C PHE A 133 -1.52 -2.15 15.76
N ILE A 134 -2.28 -1.16 16.24
CA ILE A 134 -1.83 -0.26 17.31
C ILE A 134 -1.80 -0.97 18.67
N TYR A 135 -2.86 -1.69 19.01
CA TYR A 135 -3.06 -2.27 20.35
C TYR A 135 -2.78 -3.77 20.38
N GLY A 136 -3.08 -4.50 19.30
CA GLY A 136 -2.93 -5.95 19.25
C GLY A 136 -1.48 -6.46 19.27
N LEU A 137 -0.50 -5.57 19.10
CA LEU A 137 0.93 -5.91 19.15
C LEU A 137 1.59 -5.63 20.50
N GLN A 138 0.86 -5.09 21.49
CA GLN A 138 1.42 -4.67 22.78
C GLN A 138 2.20 -5.78 23.52
N ASP A 139 1.70 -7.02 23.50
CA ASP A 139 2.34 -8.15 24.20
C ASP A 139 3.55 -8.71 23.43
N ARG A 140 3.55 -8.55 22.11
CA ARG A 140 4.64 -9.00 21.22
C ARG A 140 5.77 -7.97 21.13
N LEU A 141 5.48 -6.70 21.37
CA LEU A 141 6.39 -5.56 21.29
C LEU A 141 6.26 -4.65 22.54
N PRO A 142 6.41 -5.16 23.76
CA PRO A 142 6.09 -4.39 24.96
C PRO A 142 6.95 -3.13 25.14
N LYS A 143 8.22 -3.18 24.72
CA LYS A 143 9.14 -2.05 24.80
C LYS A 143 8.78 -0.96 23.80
N GLU A 144 8.58 -1.33 22.54
CA GLU A 144 8.27 -0.41 21.45
C GLU A 144 6.86 0.16 21.59
N TRP A 145 5.91 -0.64 22.07
CA TRP A 145 4.56 -0.19 22.39
C TRP A 145 4.55 0.80 23.57
N LYS A 146 5.33 0.55 24.64
CA LYS A 146 5.52 1.53 25.72
C LYS A 146 6.16 2.83 25.21
N ASN A 147 7.11 2.73 24.28
CA ASN A 147 7.72 3.89 23.62
C ASN A 147 6.71 4.67 22.76
N LEU A 148 5.83 3.97 22.05
CA LEU A 148 4.72 4.54 21.28
C LEU A 148 3.77 5.31 22.20
N CYS A 149 3.39 4.73 23.34
CA CYS A 149 2.51 5.34 24.35
C CYS A 149 3.06 6.63 24.97
N SER A 150 4.34 6.95 24.81
CA SER A 150 4.91 8.14 25.47
C SER A 150 4.49 9.48 24.83
N ILE A 151 3.86 9.46 23.65
CA ILE A 151 3.30 10.66 23.00
C ILE A 151 1.89 10.94 23.53
N SER A 152 1.12 9.91 23.84
CA SER A 152 -0.23 10.00 24.37
C SER A 152 -0.22 10.24 25.88
N LEU A 153 -1.09 11.13 26.37
CA LEU A 153 -1.31 11.35 27.81
C LEU A 153 -2.14 10.23 28.48
N GLY A 154 -2.07 9.01 27.94
CA GLY A 154 -2.85 7.83 28.37
C GLY A 154 -2.88 6.74 27.29
N LYS A 155 -3.32 5.53 27.62
CA LYS A 155 -3.31 4.36 26.70
C LYS A 155 -4.52 4.26 25.75
N ASN A 156 -5.52 5.11 25.93
CA ASN A 156 -6.86 4.87 25.36
C ASN A 156 -7.09 5.51 23.97
N ASP A 157 -6.23 6.44 23.54
CA ASP A 157 -6.32 7.06 22.20
C ASP A 157 -4.93 7.40 21.65
N ILE A 158 -4.20 6.36 21.24
CA ILE A 158 -2.87 6.52 20.63
C ILE A 158 -3.00 7.24 19.29
N LEU A 159 -3.95 6.85 18.43
CA LEU A 159 -4.10 7.41 17.09
C LEU A 159 -4.40 8.92 17.12
N GLY A 160 -5.35 9.35 17.96
CA GLY A 160 -5.69 10.76 18.12
C GLY A 160 -4.53 11.57 18.71
N SER A 161 -3.80 11.01 19.69
CA SER A 161 -2.60 11.65 20.26
C SER A 161 -1.51 11.88 19.21
N TYR A 162 -1.26 10.89 18.34
CA TYR A 162 -0.30 11.04 17.25
C TYR A 162 -0.78 12.01 16.17
N CYS A 163 -2.09 12.06 15.89
CA CYS A 163 -2.67 13.08 15.02
C CYS A 163 -2.42 14.49 15.59
N ASN A 164 -2.70 14.71 16.88
CA ASN A 164 -2.47 16.00 17.52
C ASN A 164 -0.99 16.39 17.46
N ALA A 165 -0.08 15.44 17.71
CA ALA A 165 1.36 15.69 17.64
C ALA A 165 1.86 16.03 16.22
N ILE A 166 1.43 15.28 15.19
CA ILE A 166 1.93 15.46 13.81
C ILE A 166 1.41 16.73 13.13
N PHE A 167 0.23 17.21 13.54
CA PHE A 167 -0.39 18.43 13.04
C PHE A 167 -0.21 19.64 13.97
N SER A 168 0.53 19.49 15.07
CA SER A 168 0.84 20.58 16.00
C SER A 168 1.72 21.67 15.36
N ALA A 169 1.78 22.86 15.97
CA ALA A 169 2.74 23.90 15.55
C ALA A 169 4.20 23.57 15.96
N ASP A 170 4.41 22.66 16.91
CA ASP A 170 5.72 22.30 17.42
C ASP A 170 6.42 21.28 16.50
N LYS A 171 7.39 21.77 15.73
CA LYS A 171 8.20 20.94 14.82
C LYS A 171 8.97 19.83 15.53
N LYS A 172 9.43 20.04 16.77
CA LYS A 172 10.15 18.99 17.53
C LYS A 172 9.20 17.87 17.90
N LEU A 173 7.98 18.21 18.32
CA LEU A 173 6.92 17.23 18.61
C LEU A 173 6.51 16.45 17.36
N GLN A 174 6.35 17.11 16.21
CA GLN A 174 6.06 16.43 14.94
C GLN A 174 7.12 15.37 14.60
N ILE A 175 8.40 15.74 14.67
CA ILE A 175 9.52 14.84 14.37
C ILE A 175 9.57 13.69 15.38
N LEU A 176 9.39 13.98 16.67
CA LEU A 176 9.40 12.96 17.73
C LEU A 176 8.28 11.92 17.53
N ALA A 177 7.06 12.37 17.25
CA ALA A 177 5.93 11.49 16.96
C ALA A 177 6.19 10.66 15.70
N ALA A 178 6.65 11.28 14.61
CA ALA A 178 6.92 10.57 13.37
C ALA A 178 7.98 9.47 13.54
N LYS A 179 9.04 9.72 14.32
CA LYS A 179 10.07 8.72 14.66
C LYS A 179 9.52 7.57 15.49
N LYS A 180 8.79 7.85 16.58
CA LYS A 180 8.26 6.81 17.46
C LYS A 180 7.27 5.89 16.76
N TRP A 181 6.40 6.44 15.91
CA TRP A 181 5.49 5.61 15.09
C TRP A 181 6.28 4.75 14.09
N GLN A 182 7.27 5.34 13.41
CA GLN A 182 8.13 4.60 12.47
C GLN A 182 8.92 3.48 13.16
N GLU A 183 9.43 3.71 14.37
CA GLU A 183 10.11 2.70 15.18
C GLU A 183 9.18 1.52 15.50
N PHE A 184 7.93 1.79 15.91
CA PHE A 184 6.94 0.76 16.20
C PHE A 184 6.56 -0.05 14.94
N GLU A 185 6.29 0.64 13.82
CA GLU A 185 5.98 -0.01 12.53
C GLU A 185 7.14 -0.88 12.05
N SER A 186 8.38 -0.38 12.13
CA SER A 186 9.58 -1.15 11.77
C SER A 186 9.77 -2.37 12.67
N ALA A 187 9.57 -2.22 13.99
CA ALA A 187 9.68 -3.34 14.91
C ALA A 187 8.62 -4.43 14.64
N ALA A 188 7.39 -4.01 14.32
CA ALA A 188 6.33 -4.92 13.92
C ALA A 188 6.68 -5.71 12.66
N MET A 189 7.20 -5.05 11.62
CA MET A 189 7.71 -5.73 10.41
C MET A 189 8.78 -6.78 10.76
N MET A 190 9.72 -6.41 11.64
CA MET A 190 10.86 -7.26 12.03
C MET A 190 10.49 -8.47 12.89
N LEU A 191 9.27 -8.58 13.42
CA LEU A 191 8.82 -9.78 14.16
C LEU A 191 8.91 -11.07 13.33
N THR A 192 8.93 -10.94 12.01
CA THR A 192 8.89 -12.07 11.07
C THR A 192 10.00 -12.07 10.04
N GLU A 193 10.74 -10.96 9.94
CA GLU A 193 11.88 -10.86 9.05
C GLU A 193 13.14 -11.34 9.77
N LYS A 194 13.87 -12.27 9.16
CA LYS A 194 15.19 -12.65 9.67
C LYS A 194 16.12 -11.45 9.52
N LYS A 195 16.79 -11.04 10.61
CA LYS A 195 17.85 -10.03 10.58
C LYS A 195 18.92 -10.45 9.56
N GLU A 196 18.93 -9.83 8.39
CA GLU A 196 20.17 -9.69 7.62
C GLU A 196 20.93 -8.49 8.22
N SER A 197 22.23 -8.70 8.44
CA SER A 197 23.18 -7.96 9.28
C SER A 197 22.96 -6.46 9.53
N SER A 198 23.22 -6.09 10.79
CA SER A 198 23.50 -4.76 11.35
C SER A 198 23.87 -3.65 10.36
N SER A 199 23.03 -2.63 10.27
CA SER A 199 23.44 -1.31 9.80
C SER A 199 24.06 -0.52 10.96
N SER A 200 25.18 0.16 10.66
CA SER A 200 25.79 1.19 11.52
C SER A 200 24.75 2.19 12.06
N PRO A 201 24.93 2.77 13.26
CA PRO A 201 24.00 3.75 13.82
C PRO A 201 23.79 4.92 12.84
N TYR A 202 22.65 4.89 12.16
CA TYR A 202 22.26 5.87 11.17
C TYR A 202 21.76 7.14 11.87
N LYS A 203 22.46 8.27 11.72
CA LYS A 203 21.95 9.57 12.17
C LYS A 203 21.11 10.18 11.04
N PRO A 204 19.77 10.30 11.19
CA PRO A 204 18.94 10.87 10.14
C PRO A 204 19.28 12.34 9.93
N THR A 205 19.37 12.76 8.67
CA THR A 205 19.52 14.16 8.31
C THR A 205 18.20 14.92 8.51
N LYS A 206 18.26 16.25 8.69
CA LYS A 206 17.06 17.10 8.82
C LYS A 206 16.05 16.88 7.67
N LYS A 207 16.55 16.75 6.44
CA LYS A 207 15.71 16.47 5.26
C LYS A 207 14.94 15.16 5.41
N MET A 208 15.54 14.14 5.99
CA MET A 208 14.87 12.86 6.21
C MET A 208 13.83 12.91 7.31
N GLU A 209 14.07 13.71 8.35
CA GLU A 209 13.06 13.96 9.39
C GLU A 209 11.85 14.68 8.80
N GLU A 210 12.07 15.70 7.97
CA GLU A 210 11.00 16.38 7.23
C GLU A 210 10.24 15.41 6.32
N LYS A 211 10.96 14.54 5.59
CA LYS A 211 10.32 13.49 4.79
C LYS A 211 9.48 12.52 5.61
N LEU A 212 9.96 12.16 6.79
CA LEU A 212 9.25 11.25 7.69
C LEU A 212 7.98 11.90 8.25
N VAL A 213 8.05 13.19 8.59
CA VAL A 213 6.87 13.97 8.98
C VAL A 213 5.85 14.04 7.84
N ASP A 214 6.29 14.30 6.60
CA ASP A 214 5.40 14.31 5.42
C ASP A 214 4.67 12.97 5.25
N ARG A 215 5.41 11.85 5.30
CA ARG A 215 4.84 10.49 5.27
C ARG A 215 3.80 10.32 6.37
N MET A 216 4.15 10.72 7.60
CA MET A 216 3.32 10.49 8.77
C MET A 216 2.03 11.32 8.75
N ARG A 217 2.06 12.54 8.19
CA ARG A 217 0.86 13.35 7.97
C ARG A 217 -0.15 12.61 7.10
N VAL A 218 0.28 12.06 5.97
CA VAL A 218 -0.59 11.27 5.08
C VAL A 218 -1.03 10.00 5.78
N HIS A 219 -0.10 9.26 6.40
CA HIS A 219 -0.40 8.02 7.09
C HIS A 219 -1.52 8.17 8.13
N LEU A 220 -1.32 9.06 9.10
CA LEU A 220 -2.27 9.29 10.19
C LEU A 220 -3.57 9.95 9.71
N HIS A 221 -3.51 10.77 8.64
CA HIS A 221 -4.71 11.33 8.03
C HIS A 221 -5.64 10.26 7.45
N PHE A 222 -5.11 9.22 6.80
CA PHE A 222 -5.94 8.13 6.33
C PHE A 222 -6.45 7.28 7.49
N LEU A 223 -5.58 6.91 8.45
CA LEU A 223 -6.00 6.07 9.58
C LEU A 223 -7.09 6.73 10.44
N ARG A 224 -6.95 8.02 10.78
CA ARG A 224 -7.94 8.74 11.61
C ARG A 224 -9.31 8.88 10.95
N ASN A 225 -9.35 8.80 9.61
CA ASN A 225 -10.57 8.91 8.82
C ASN A 225 -11.04 7.53 8.32
N GLU A 226 -10.59 6.43 8.97
CA GLU A 226 -10.95 5.05 8.59
C GLU A 226 -10.77 4.80 7.09
N CYS A 227 -9.64 5.30 6.55
CA CYS A 227 -9.26 5.22 5.16
C CYS A 227 -10.30 5.77 4.16
N PHE A 228 -11.23 6.62 4.63
CA PHE A 228 -12.38 7.14 3.86
C PHE A 228 -13.29 6.04 3.30
N LEU A 229 -13.37 4.91 4.01
CA LEU A 229 -14.25 3.81 3.67
C LEU A 229 -15.42 3.77 4.64
N LYS A 230 -16.60 3.40 4.14
CA LYS A 230 -17.68 2.97 5.03
C LYS A 230 -17.36 1.57 5.57
N LYS A 231 -17.91 1.24 6.73
CA LYS A 231 -17.81 -0.10 7.32
C LYS A 231 -18.19 -1.17 6.28
N ASN A 232 -17.33 -2.17 6.10
CA ASN A 232 -17.46 -3.27 5.14
C ASN A 232 -17.60 -2.86 3.66
N GLU A 233 -17.39 -1.60 3.27
CA GLU A 233 -17.70 -1.12 1.92
C GLU A 233 -17.05 -1.96 0.79
N ILE A 234 -15.81 -2.40 0.98
CA ILE A 234 -15.12 -3.24 0.01
C ILE A 234 -15.79 -4.62 -0.05
N LEU A 235 -15.97 -5.28 1.10
CA LEU A 235 -16.57 -6.63 1.18
C LEU A 235 -17.98 -6.68 0.61
N ASP A 236 -18.78 -5.64 0.85
CA ASP A 236 -20.15 -5.55 0.33
C ASP A 236 -20.20 -5.42 -1.20
N LYS A 237 -19.09 -5.06 -1.86
CA LYS A 237 -19.02 -4.76 -3.29
C LYS A 237 -18.08 -5.66 -4.10
N VAL A 238 -17.26 -6.50 -3.47
CA VAL A 238 -16.29 -7.34 -4.20
C VAL A 238 -16.93 -8.34 -5.16
N PHE A 239 -18.23 -8.66 -5.01
CA PHE A 239 -18.99 -9.46 -5.97
C PHE A 239 -19.00 -8.87 -7.40
N LEU A 240 -18.81 -7.55 -7.53
CA LEU A 240 -18.67 -6.86 -8.82
C LEU A 240 -17.39 -7.28 -9.57
N LEU A 241 -16.44 -7.90 -8.86
CA LEU A 241 -15.14 -8.32 -9.39
C LEU A 241 -15.12 -9.80 -9.82
N LYS A 242 -16.27 -10.48 -9.86
CA LYS A 242 -16.38 -11.94 -10.14
C LYS A 242 -15.69 -12.43 -11.42
N ASN A 243 -15.57 -11.55 -12.41
CA ASN A 243 -14.97 -11.86 -13.70
C ASN A 243 -13.53 -11.34 -13.85
N ILE A 244 -12.93 -10.83 -12.77
CA ILE A 244 -11.57 -10.29 -12.76
C ILE A 244 -10.65 -11.32 -12.10
N PRO A 245 -9.72 -11.93 -12.85
CA PRO A 245 -8.71 -12.82 -12.29
C PRO A 245 -7.97 -12.14 -11.14
N THR A 246 -7.97 -12.78 -9.99
CA THR A 246 -7.44 -12.20 -8.74
C THR A 246 -6.55 -13.22 -8.05
N VAL A 247 -5.32 -12.82 -7.73
CA VAL A 247 -4.41 -13.60 -6.91
C VAL A 247 -4.04 -12.80 -5.66
N ILE A 248 -4.26 -13.40 -4.49
CA ILE A 248 -3.90 -12.86 -3.18
C ILE A 248 -2.68 -13.61 -2.67
N VAL A 249 -1.61 -12.90 -2.32
CA VAL A 249 -0.40 -13.47 -1.69
C VAL A 249 -0.34 -13.02 -0.23
N GLN A 250 -0.43 -13.96 0.71
CA GLN A 250 -0.51 -13.64 2.14
C GLN A 250 0.56 -14.41 2.92
N GLY A 251 1.44 -13.67 3.62
CA GLY A 251 2.36 -14.28 4.59
C GLY A 251 1.59 -14.74 5.82
N GLN A 252 1.79 -15.99 6.24
CA GLN A 252 1.02 -16.59 7.35
C GLN A 252 1.41 -16.06 8.73
N GLN A 253 2.51 -15.32 8.85
CA GLN A 253 2.95 -14.70 10.10
C GLN A 253 2.82 -13.18 10.09
N ASP A 254 2.20 -12.59 9.05
CA ASP A 254 2.06 -11.15 8.86
C ASP A 254 1.49 -10.46 10.13
N PRO A 255 2.31 -9.65 10.84
CA PRO A 255 1.89 -8.98 12.06
C PRO A 255 1.18 -7.65 11.81
N ILE A 256 1.27 -7.11 10.58
CA ILE A 256 0.73 -5.81 10.21
C ILE A 256 -0.68 -5.97 9.64
N CYS A 257 -0.84 -6.90 8.71
CA CYS A 257 -2.09 -7.25 8.06
C CYS A 257 -2.34 -8.75 8.24
N PRO A 258 -2.89 -9.17 9.40
CA PRO A 258 -2.97 -10.58 9.76
C PRO A 258 -3.74 -11.43 8.74
N PRO A 259 -3.36 -12.70 8.54
CA PRO A 259 -3.97 -13.56 7.52
C PRO A 259 -5.50 -13.65 7.56
N LYS A 260 -6.09 -13.52 8.76
CA LYS A 260 -7.54 -13.50 8.95
C LYS A 260 -8.29 -12.55 8.01
N THR A 261 -7.70 -11.40 7.67
CA THR A 261 -8.31 -10.44 6.74
C THR A 261 -8.32 -10.97 5.31
N ALA A 262 -7.24 -11.62 4.88
CA ALA A 262 -7.18 -12.25 3.56
C ALA A 262 -8.13 -13.44 3.45
N GLU A 263 -8.24 -14.26 4.50
CA GLU A 263 -9.21 -15.37 4.56
C GLU A 263 -10.65 -14.85 4.46
N LYS A 264 -10.99 -13.83 5.26
CA LYS A 264 -12.30 -13.16 5.19
C LYS A 264 -12.58 -12.60 3.79
N LEU A 265 -11.59 -12.02 3.11
CA LEU A 265 -11.78 -11.51 1.75
C LEU A 265 -12.08 -12.65 0.75
N VAL A 266 -11.41 -13.80 0.88
CA VAL A 266 -11.62 -14.97 0.00
C VAL A 266 -13.01 -15.58 0.19
N GLU A 267 -13.58 -15.54 1.40
CA GLU A 267 -14.98 -15.96 1.62
C GLU A 267 -15.97 -15.16 0.75
N TYR A 268 -15.68 -13.88 0.47
CA TYR A 268 -16.49 -13.01 -0.39
C TYR A 268 -16.04 -13.03 -1.86
N MET A 269 -14.84 -13.55 -2.14
CA MET A 269 -14.25 -13.70 -3.47
C MET A 269 -13.82 -15.15 -3.72
N PRO A 270 -14.75 -16.13 -3.76
CA PRO A 270 -14.40 -17.55 -3.88
C PRO A 270 -13.68 -17.90 -5.20
N TRP A 271 -13.72 -17.02 -6.21
CA TRP A 271 -12.95 -17.16 -7.46
C TRP A 271 -11.50 -16.67 -7.36
N ALA A 272 -11.14 -15.95 -6.30
CA ALA A 272 -9.78 -15.45 -6.11
C ALA A 272 -8.86 -16.61 -5.68
N GLN A 273 -7.68 -16.71 -6.28
CA GLN A 273 -6.66 -17.64 -5.84
C GLN A 273 -5.90 -17.04 -4.65
N ILE A 274 -5.88 -17.72 -3.51
CA ILE A 274 -5.03 -17.35 -2.37
C ILE A 274 -3.77 -18.22 -2.31
N ARG A 275 -2.61 -17.56 -2.20
CA ARG A 275 -1.30 -18.16 -1.99
C ARG A 275 -0.85 -17.84 -0.57
N ARG A 276 -1.01 -18.82 0.32
CA ARG A 276 -0.55 -18.77 1.71
C ARG A 276 0.94 -19.08 1.75
N ILE A 277 1.74 -18.11 2.20
CA ILE A 277 3.20 -18.25 2.22
C ILE A 277 3.65 -18.52 3.65
N GLU A 278 4.02 -19.77 3.90
CA GLU A 278 4.48 -20.24 5.20
C GLU A 278 5.76 -19.55 5.66
N ASN A 279 5.86 -19.34 6.96
CA ASN A 279 6.99 -18.70 7.63
C ASN A 279 7.33 -17.29 7.14
N ALA A 280 6.43 -16.63 6.41
CA ALA A 280 6.64 -15.29 5.86
C ALA A 280 5.75 -14.24 6.54
N GLY A 281 6.31 -13.04 6.65
CA GLY A 281 5.67 -11.88 7.25
C GLY A 281 4.94 -10.98 6.24
N HIS A 282 4.98 -9.68 6.54
CA HIS A 282 4.27 -8.67 5.76
C HIS A 282 4.98 -8.30 4.45
N SER A 283 6.31 -8.15 4.46
CA SER A 283 7.04 -7.47 3.38
C SER A 283 6.93 -8.15 2.02
N ALA A 284 6.68 -7.32 0.99
CA ALA A 284 6.74 -7.77 -0.41
C ALA A 284 8.14 -8.23 -0.82
N TYR A 285 9.18 -7.84 -0.08
CA TYR A 285 10.58 -8.10 -0.39
C TYR A 285 11.14 -9.33 0.32
N ASP A 286 10.37 -9.95 1.22
CA ASP A 286 10.66 -11.29 1.70
C ASP A 286 10.86 -12.22 0.49
N LYS A 287 11.95 -13.01 0.49
CA LYS A 287 12.35 -13.83 -0.67
C LYS A 287 11.21 -14.74 -1.16
N ARG A 288 10.37 -15.25 -0.25
CA ARG A 288 9.25 -16.16 -0.56
C ARG A 288 8.04 -15.41 -1.10
N ILE A 289 7.67 -14.29 -0.47
CA ILE A 289 6.58 -13.42 -0.93
C ILE A 289 6.92 -12.86 -2.32
N LYS A 290 8.12 -12.31 -2.48
CA LYS A 290 8.63 -11.78 -3.75
C LYS A 290 8.58 -12.82 -4.86
N LYS A 291 9.06 -14.04 -4.58
CA LYS A 291 9.02 -15.16 -5.54
C LYS A 291 7.59 -15.46 -5.98
N SER A 292 6.65 -15.55 -5.03
CA SER A 292 5.23 -15.79 -5.33
C SER A 292 4.63 -14.69 -6.21
N LEU A 293 4.89 -13.42 -5.89
CA LEU A 293 4.43 -12.26 -6.68
C LEU A 293 4.97 -12.27 -8.12
N ILE A 294 6.27 -12.52 -8.29
CA ILE A 294 6.88 -12.63 -9.62
C ILE A 294 6.32 -13.83 -10.39
N GLN A 295 6.10 -14.97 -9.74
CA GLN A 295 5.46 -16.14 -10.37
C GLN A 295 4.03 -15.83 -10.81
N THR A 296 3.26 -15.08 -10.02
CA THR A 296 1.91 -14.62 -10.42
C THR A 296 1.96 -13.74 -11.66
N LEU A 297 2.88 -12.76 -11.71
CA LEU A 297 3.04 -11.93 -12.90
C LEU A 297 3.48 -12.77 -14.12
N LYS A 298 4.39 -13.74 -13.95
CA LYS A 298 4.77 -14.66 -15.03
C LYS A 298 3.61 -15.53 -15.52
N GLN A 299 2.69 -15.89 -14.64
CA GLN A 299 1.48 -16.62 -15.02
C GLN A 299 0.57 -15.74 -15.87
N PHE A 300 0.18 -14.55 -15.37
CA PHE A 300 -0.70 -13.64 -16.09
C PHE A 300 -0.11 -13.18 -17.43
N SER A 301 1.21 -12.99 -17.52
CA SER A 301 1.82 -12.59 -18.79
C SER A 301 1.68 -13.65 -19.89
N LYS A 302 1.67 -14.94 -19.53
CA LYS A 302 1.43 -16.04 -20.48
C LYS A 302 -0.04 -16.07 -20.91
N GLU A 303 -0.96 -15.96 -19.97
CA GLU A 303 -2.41 -15.95 -20.21
C GLU A 303 -2.81 -14.81 -21.17
N PHE A 304 -2.36 -13.59 -20.91
CA PHE A 304 -2.70 -12.43 -21.75
C PHE A 304 -2.05 -12.44 -23.15
N LYS A 305 -0.84 -13.01 -23.27
CA LYS A 305 -0.21 -13.20 -24.60
C LYS A 305 -0.99 -14.21 -25.43
N HIS A 306 -1.44 -15.30 -24.83
CA HIS A 306 -2.24 -16.33 -25.50
C HIS A 306 -3.61 -15.80 -25.97
N GLU A 307 -4.30 -15.00 -25.16
CA GLU A 307 -5.57 -14.37 -25.57
C GLU A 307 -5.40 -13.39 -26.74
N SER A 308 -4.23 -12.74 -26.83
CA SER A 308 -3.92 -11.81 -27.91
C SER A 308 -3.63 -12.54 -29.23
N SER A 309 -3.04 -13.74 -29.18
CA SER A 309 -2.78 -14.55 -30.37
C SER A 309 -4.01 -15.26 -30.95
N ILE A 310 -5.08 -15.44 -30.17
CA ILE A 310 -6.34 -16.05 -30.65
C ILE A 310 -7.26 -15.02 -31.33
N LYS A 311 -7.07 -13.73 -31.03
CA LYS A 311 -7.92 -12.63 -31.55
C LYS A 311 -7.38 -12.00 -32.84
N ASN A 312 -6.22 -12.45 -33.32
CA ASN A 312 -5.61 -12.07 -34.59
C ASN A 312 -5.66 -13.26 -35.54
#